data_AF-A0A7C5DWY0-F1
#
_entry.id   AF-A0A7C5DWY0-F1
#
_cell.length_a   1.000
_cell.length_b   1.000
_cell.length_c   1.000
_cell.angle_alpha   90.00
_cell.angle_beta   90.00
_cell.angle_gamma   90.00
#
_symmetry.space_group_name_H-M   'P 1'
#
loop_
_entity.id
_entity.type
_entity.pdbx_description
1 polymer ?
#
loop_
_entity_poly.entity_id
_entity_poly.type
_entity_poly.pdbx_seq_one_letter_code
_entity_poly.pdbx_strand_id
1 'polypeptide(L)'
;MRIEMSLFQLKKDALLAVVCFVLVTCAGKAPEEKAVEDSHYNTQENEVILKIEDSFYTNSDFKDYLLLTVGEGYGEMPDLSLSRMLDSFVEEKLLLEAAKGKGMFLTDEEKKAYIARLSNEFKLSERMIQKEVKIDTLLEKLLIEKFTLGLVEDISVDPEEIREYYSSNKREFLQNEQRRVSQILLKTEERAIEIYKLVKGASEERFQQVAREESEGVEASRGGVMGIFELGQLPVEMDKVVFSLKQGQVSQVIESEYGYHIFRVDEIIKSAPLPDKPDEEISSKIEMKILNQKINEFMHNYQDKLKSDLDWNFYPDRLSFSYQRNEYE
;
A
#
# COMPACT_ATOMS: atom_id res chain seq x y z
N MET A 1 -18.62 -2.29 17.66
CA MET A 1 -18.56 -3.66 17.13
C MET A 1 -17.15 -3.85 16.64
N ARG A 2 -16.25 -4.36 17.49
CA ARG A 2 -14.82 -4.51 17.16
C ARG A 2 -14.69 -5.62 16.12
N ILE A 3 -13.92 -5.33 15.08
CA ILE A 3 -13.52 -6.30 14.07
C ILE A 3 -12.47 -7.16 14.75
N GLU A 4 -12.86 -8.30 15.31
CA GLU A 4 -11.91 -9.38 15.57
C GLU A 4 -11.50 -9.93 14.19
N MET A 5 -10.41 -9.38 13.66
CA MET A 5 -9.78 -9.93 12.47
C MET A 5 -9.16 -11.27 12.88
N SER A 6 -9.54 -12.36 12.22
CA SER A 6 -9.00 -13.67 12.57
C SER A 6 -7.49 -13.72 12.29
N LEU A 7 -6.74 -14.49 13.07
CA LEU A 7 -5.29 -14.69 12.86
C LEU A 7 -4.96 -15.10 11.42
N PHE A 8 -5.87 -15.85 10.79
CA PHE A 8 -5.80 -16.20 9.38
C PHE A 8 -5.87 -14.97 8.45
N GLN A 9 -6.79 -14.03 8.71
CA GLN A 9 -6.92 -12.80 7.95
C GLN A 9 -5.71 -11.87 8.17
N LEU A 10 -5.19 -11.81 9.40
CA LEU A 10 -3.98 -11.04 9.74
C LEU A 10 -2.75 -11.56 8.97
N LYS A 11 -2.56 -12.89 8.94
CA LYS A 11 -1.47 -13.52 8.17
C LYS A 11 -1.63 -13.33 6.67
N LYS A 12 -2.87 -13.38 6.19
CA LYS A 12 -3.17 -13.12 4.78
C LYS A 12 -2.85 -11.68 4.38
N ASP A 13 -3.20 -10.69 5.20
CA ASP A 13 -2.93 -9.28 4.92
C ASP A 13 -1.42 -8.98 5.05
N ALA A 14 -0.74 -9.59 6.02
CA ALA A 14 0.72 -9.54 6.17
C ALA A 14 1.42 -10.10 4.93
N LEU A 15 1.02 -11.29 4.50
CA LEU A 15 1.55 -11.95 3.31
C LEU A 15 1.22 -11.17 2.04
N LEU A 16 0.03 -10.57 1.93
CA LEU A 16 -0.35 -9.71 0.81
C LEU A 16 0.56 -8.47 0.74
N ALA A 17 1.01 -7.91 1.86
CA ALA A 17 1.97 -6.81 1.86
C ALA A 17 3.39 -7.22 1.42
N VAL A 18 3.74 -8.51 1.56
CA VAL A 18 5.04 -9.08 1.12
C VAL A 18 4.99 -9.51 -0.34
N VAL A 19 3.86 -10.11 -0.75
CA VAL A 19 3.65 -10.69 -2.08
C VAL A 19 3.09 -9.67 -3.08
N CYS A 20 2.45 -8.59 -2.62
CA CYS A 20 1.92 -7.53 -3.48
C CYS A 20 2.59 -6.18 -3.20
N PHE A 21 3.65 -5.90 -3.94
CA PHE A 21 3.90 -4.53 -4.36
C PHE A 21 2.98 -4.23 -5.56
N VAL A 22 2.10 -3.24 -5.38
CA VAL A 22 1.25 -2.58 -6.39
C VAL A 22 -0.02 -3.33 -6.81
N LEU A 23 -1.12 -3.07 -6.09
CA LEU A 23 -2.38 -2.71 -6.75
C LEU A 23 -2.72 -1.27 -6.34
N VAL A 24 -1.94 -0.31 -6.85
CA VAL A 24 -2.36 1.10 -6.80
C VAL A 24 -3.31 1.32 -7.98
N THR A 25 -4.54 1.64 -7.62
CA THR A 25 -5.63 2.02 -8.50
C THR A 25 -5.31 3.32 -9.22
N CYS A 26 -4.74 3.25 -10.43
CA CYS A 26 -4.88 4.35 -11.38
C CYS A 26 -6.24 4.22 -12.06
N ALA A 27 -7.25 4.86 -11.48
CA ALA A 27 -8.48 5.22 -12.19
C ALA A 27 -8.15 6.33 -13.22
N GLY A 28 -7.45 5.94 -14.29
CA GLY A 28 -7.22 6.76 -15.48
C GLY A 28 -8.30 6.48 -16.52
N LYS A 29 -8.89 7.53 -17.10
CA LYS A 29 -9.86 7.44 -18.19
C LYS A 29 -9.34 6.53 -19.31
N ALA A 30 -10.21 5.64 -19.81
CA ALA A 30 -9.97 4.86 -21.02
C ALA A 30 -9.52 5.80 -22.17
N PRO A 31 -8.35 5.58 -22.79
CA PRO A 31 -8.00 6.25 -24.01
C PRO A 31 -8.85 5.70 -25.16
N GLU A 32 -9.21 6.57 -26.10
CA GLU A 32 -9.89 6.19 -27.33
C GLU A 32 -9.11 5.12 -28.10
N GLU A 33 -9.86 4.11 -28.53
CA GLU A 33 -9.45 2.97 -29.35
C GLU A 33 -8.77 3.46 -30.64
N LYS A 34 -7.43 3.45 -30.66
CA LYS A 34 -6.67 3.39 -31.90
C LYS A 34 -6.25 1.96 -32.12
N ALA A 35 -6.84 1.34 -33.14
CA ALA A 35 -6.39 0.07 -33.69
C ALA A 35 -4.88 0.15 -33.97
N VAL A 36 -4.09 -0.56 -33.15
CA VAL A 36 -2.70 -0.86 -33.47
C VAL A 36 -2.75 -2.01 -34.47
N GLU A 37 -2.20 -1.76 -35.66
CA GLU A 37 -2.07 -2.74 -36.73
C GLU A 37 -1.32 -3.97 -36.22
N ASP A 38 -1.95 -5.14 -36.36
CA ASP A 38 -1.31 -6.44 -36.40
C ASP A 38 -0.13 -6.40 -37.37
N SER A 39 1.10 -6.33 -36.85
CA SER A 39 2.29 -6.60 -37.65
C SER A 39 3.41 -7.20 -36.80
N HIS A 40 3.87 -8.37 -37.26
CA HIS A 40 4.97 -9.20 -36.78
C HIS A 40 4.67 -10.14 -35.60
N TYR A 41 4.53 -11.43 -35.93
CA TYR A 41 4.82 -12.53 -35.01
C TYR A 41 6.20 -12.28 -34.39
N ASN A 42 6.22 -11.80 -33.14
CA ASN A 42 7.45 -11.49 -32.43
C ASN A 42 8.09 -12.82 -31.99
N THR A 43 9.12 -13.26 -32.73
CA THR A 43 9.85 -14.51 -32.45
C THR A 43 10.46 -14.58 -31.04
N GLN A 44 10.58 -13.46 -30.34
CA GLN A 44 11.09 -13.41 -28.97
C GLN A 44 10.08 -13.86 -27.91
N GLU A 45 8.76 -13.84 -28.16
CA GLU A 45 7.76 -14.16 -27.14
C GLU A 45 7.87 -15.61 -26.63
N ASN A 46 8.30 -16.54 -27.49
CA ASN A 46 8.49 -17.96 -27.13
C ASN A 46 9.92 -18.29 -26.64
N GLU A 47 10.82 -17.31 -26.58
CA GLU A 47 12.17 -17.56 -26.08
C GLU A 47 12.14 -17.85 -24.59
N VAL A 48 12.78 -18.96 -24.20
CA VAL A 48 12.92 -19.36 -22.80
C VAL A 48 13.91 -18.44 -22.11
N ILE A 49 13.43 -17.68 -21.13
CA ILE A 49 14.20 -16.73 -20.32
C ILE A 49 14.54 -17.29 -18.95
N LEU A 50 13.79 -18.28 -18.47
CA LEU A 50 14.00 -18.92 -17.17
C LEU A 50 13.68 -20.42 -17.28
N LYS A 51 14.58 -21.25 -16.74
CA LYS A 51 14.36 -22.68 -16.51
C LYS A 51 14.43 -22.94 -15.02
N ILE A 52 13.48 -23.69 -14.47
CA ILE A 52 13.49 -24.18 -13.08
C ILE A 52 13.12 -25.67 -13.14
N GLU A 53 14.00 -26.56 -12.68
CA GLU A 53 13.84 -28.01 -12.77
C GLU A 53 13.52 -28.47 -14.21
N ASP A 54 12.34 -29.05 -14.46
CA ASP A 54 11.85 -29.46 -15.77
C ASP A 54 10.91 -28.42 -16.42
N SER A 55 10.69 -27.28 -15.76
CA SER A 55 9.78 -26.21 -16.16
C SER A 55 10.51 -25.09 -16.90
N PHE A 56 9.87 -24.55 -17.94
CA PHE A 56 10.42 -23.50 -18.79
C PHE A 56 9.46 -22.33 -18.86
N TYR A 57 9.99 -21.12 -18.69
CA TYR A 57 9.23 -19.88 -18.78
C TYR A 57 9.82 -18.95 -19.83
N THR A 58 8.92 -18.27 -20.53
CA THR A 58 9.19 -17.50 -21.73
C THR A 58 8.94 -16.01 -21.52
N ASN A 59 9.35 -15.19 -22.50
CA ASN A 59 8.97 -13.78 -22.54
C ASN A 59 7.43 -13.59 -22.52
N SER A 60 6.65 -14.50 -23.11
CA SER A 60 5.19 -14.46 -23.01
C SER A 60 4.70 -14.63 -21.58
N ASP A 61 5.30 -15.52 -20.79
CA ASP A 61 4.88 -15.73 -19.41
C ASP A 61 5.20 -14.52 -18.54
N PHE A 62 6.35 -13.87 -18.78
CA PHE A 62 6.71 -12.63 -18.12
C PHE A 62 5.80 -11.46 -18.53
N LYS A 63 5.41 -11.39 -19.80
CA LYS A 63 4.43 -10.41 -20.30
C LYS A 63 3.07 -10.56 -19.62
N ASP A 64 2.59 -11.79 -19.46
CA ASP A 64 1.33 -12.08 -18.76
C ASP A 64 1.43 -11.67 -17.27
N TYR A 65 2.58 -11.90 -16.66
CA TYR A 65 2.87 -11.45 -15.29
C TYR A 65 2.84 -9.92 -15.17
N LEU A 66 3.47 -9.19 -16.10
CA LEU A 66 3.47 -7.72 -16.12
C LEU A 66 2.06 -7.17 -16.29
N LEU A 67 1.30 -7.69 -17.26
CA LEU A 67 -0.07 -7.25 -17.52
C LEU A 67 -0.97 -7.44 -16.29
N LEU A 68 -0.81 -8.54 -15.57
CA LEU A 68 -1.57 -8.81 -14.35
C LEU A 68 -1.14 -7.92 -13.17
N THR A 69 0.13 -7.53 -13.10
CA THR A 69 0.70 -6.84 -11.93
C THR A 69 0.61 -5.32 -12.06
N VAL A 70 0.84 -4.78 -13.26
CA VAL A 70 0.89 -3.33 -13.50
C VAL A 70 -0.04 -2.85 -14.63
N GLY A 71 -0.81 -3.75 -15.25
CA GLY A 71 -1.71 -3.40 -16.36
C GLY A 71 -0.98 -3.06 -17.66
N GLU A 72 -1.69 -2.50 -18.64
CA GLU A 72 -1.13 -2.16 -19.98
C GLU A 72 0.01 -1.13 -19.94
N GLY A 73 0.19 -0.42 -18.81
CA GLY A 73 1.24 0.59 -18.62
C GLY A 73 2.67 0.04 -18.54
N TYR A 74 2.88 -1.28 -18.54
CA TYR A 74 4.23 -1.86 -18.47
C TYR A 74 5.11 -1.50 -19.68
N GLY A 75 4.51 -1.26 -20.85
CA GLY A 75 5.25 -0.95 -22.08
C GLY A 75 6.03 0.37 -22.02
N GLU A 76 5.69 1.27 -21.08
CA GLU A 76 6.37 2.55 -20.87
C GLU A 76 7.36 2.51 -19.70
N MET A 77 7.49 1.36 -19.02
CA MET A 77 8.37 1.25 -17.85
C MET A 77 9.85 1.27 -18.26
N PRO A 78 10.71 1.97 -17.51
CA PRO A 78 12.16 1.91 -17.71
C PRO A 78 12.70 0.48 -17.52
N ASP A 79 13.76 0.13 -18.24
CA ASP A 79 14.46 -1.16 -18.15
C ASP A 79 14.83 -1.55 -16.70
N LEU A 80 15.22 -0.59 -15.85
CA LEU A 80 15.48 -0.85 -14.43
C LEU A 80 14.24 -1.36 -13.69
N SER A 81 13.08 -0.77 -13.97
CA SER A 81 11.82 -1.18 -13.36
C SER A 81 11.36 -2.53 -13.91
N LEU A 82 11.56 -2.80 -15.20
CA LEU A 82 11.32 -4.12 -15.80
C LEU A 82 12.24 -5.19 -15.22
N SER A 83 13.50 -4.85 -14.93
CA SER A 83 14.46 -5.75 -14.30
C SER A 83 14.00 -6.19 -12.91
N ARG A 84 13.52 -5.25 -12.08
CA ARG A 84 12.95 -5.55 -10.75
C ARG A 84 11.70 -6.43 -10.84
N MET A 85 10.83 -6.16 -11.81
CA MET A 85 9.65 -7.00 -12.06
C MET A 85 10.05 -8.41 -12.50
N LEU A 86 11.12 -8.54 -13.28
CA LEU A 86 11.65 -9.84 -13.68
C LEU A 86 12.25 -10.61 -12.50
N ASP A 87 12.96 -9.93 -11.60
CA ASP A 87 13.45 -10.55 -10.35
C ASP A 87 12.28 -11.08 -9.51
N SER A 88 11.22 -10.29 -9.35
CA SER A 88 9.99 -10.73 -8.67
C SER A 88 9.28 -11.89 -9.39
N PHE A 89 9.26 -11.88 -10.73
CA PHE A 89 8.73 -13.00 -11.52
C PHE A 89 9.52 -14.29 -11.28
N VAL A 90 10.86 -14.23 -11.28
CA VAL A 90 11.71 -15.41 -11.00
C VAL A 90 11.41 -15.96 -9.62
N GLU A 91 11.31 -15.11 -8.61
CA GLU A 91 10.98 -15.52 -7.24
C GLU A 91 9.59 -16.15 -7.12
N GLU A 92 8.60 -15.60 -7.82
CA GLU A 92 7.25 -16.15 -7.89
C GLU A 92 7.26 -17.56 -8.54
N LYS A 93 8.04 -17.75 -9.61
CA LYS A 93 8.16 -19.07 -10.26
C LYS A 93 8.91 -20.09 -9.41
N LEU A 94 9.92 -19.70 -8.65
CA LEU A 94 10.57 -20.58 -7.68
C LEU A 94 9.58 -21.08 -6.62
N LEU A 95 8.72 -20.19 -6.09
CA LEU A 95 7.66 -20.58 -5.15
C LEU A 95 6.63 -21.51 -5.78
N LEU A 96 6.25 -21.26 -7.04
CA LEU A 96 5.33 -22.12 -7.79
C LEU A 96 5.87 -23.54 -7.95
N GLU A 97 7.13 -23.67 -8.38
CA GLU A 97 7.74 -24.99 -8.56
C GLU A 97 7.99 -25.68 -7.22
N ALA A 98 8.31 -24.94 -6.16
CA ALA A 98 8.36 -25.49 -4.80
C ALA A 98 7.00 -26.06 -4.34
N ALA A 99 5.90 -25.33 -4.61
CA ALA A 99 4.55 -25.79 -4.30
C ALA A 99 4.22 -27.09 -5.06
N LYS A 100 4.49 -27.12 -6.37
CA LYS A 100 4.30 -28.31 -7.22
C LYS A 100 5.16 -29.49 -6.77
N GLY A 101 6.43 -29.25 -6.43
CA GLY A 101 7.37 -30.26 -5.94
C GLY A 101 6.94 -30.89 -4.62
N LYS A 102 6.21 -30.15 -3.77
CA LYS A 102 5.55 -30.71 -2.58
C LYS A 102 4.22 -31.43 -2.86
N GLY A 103 3.84 -31.56 -4.13
CA GLY A 103 2.58 -32.18 -4.54
C GLY A 103 1.36 -31.34 -4.21
N MET A 104 1.49 -30.02 -4.07
CA MET A 104 0.36 -29.14 -3.82
C MET A 104 -0.37 -28.84 -5.14
N PHE A 105 -1.71 -28.90 -5.09
CA PHE A 105 -2.58 -28.59 -6.21
C PHE A 105 -3.85 -27.86 -5.73
N LEU A 106 -4.52 -27.23 -6.69
CA LEU A 106 -5.82 -26.60 -6.49
C LEU A 106 -6.93 -27.60 -6.84
N THR A 107 -7.91 -27.74 -5.94
CA THR A 107 -9.14 -28.49 -6.25
C THR A 107 -10.01 -27.71 -7.23
N ASP A 108 -10.93 -28.40 -7.90
CA ASP A 108 -11.81 -27.73 -8.86
C ASP A 108 -12.78 -26.75 -8.18
N GLU A 109 -13.16 -27.04 -6.93
CA GLU A 109 -13.91 -26.12 -6.08
C GLU A 109 -13.12 -24.84 -5.77
N GLU A 110 -11.84 -24.97 -5.41
CA GLU A 110 -10.95 -23.83 -5.14
C GLU A 110 -10.81 -22.94 -6.38
N LYS A 111 -10.54 -23.54 -7.55
CA LYS A 111 -10.44 -22.82 -8.83
C LYS A 111 -11.74 -22.07 -9.14
N LYS A 112 -12.89 -22.76 -9.04
CA LYS A 112 -14.20 -22.18 -9.34
C LYS A 112 -14.56 -21.05 -8.39
N ALA A 113 -14.29 -21.22 -7.10
CA ALA A 113 -14.55 -20.20 -6.09
C ALA A 113 -13.69 -18.94 -6.33
N TYR A 114 -12.42 -19.13 -6.69
CA TYR A 114 -11.51 -18.02 -6.97
C TYR A 114 -11.93 -17.24 -8.22
N ILE A 115 -12.25 -17.93 -9.31
CA ILE A 115 -12.76 -17.28 -10.54
C ILE A 115 -14.06 -16.52 -10.26
N ALA A 116 -15.00 -17.11 -9.51
CA ALA A 116 -16.25 -16.45 -9.14
C ALA A 116 -16.01 -15.18 -8.29
N ARG A 117 -15.01 -15.20 -7.39
CA ARG A 117 -14.61 -14.02 -6.60
C ARG A 117 -14.11 -12.90 -7.50
N LEU A 118 -13.17 -13.21 -8.41
CA LEU A 118 -12.61 -12.23 -9.34
C LEU A 118 -13.68 -11.61 -10.26
N SER A 119 -14.58 -12.41 -10.81
CA SER A 119 -15.68 -11.92 -11.66
C SER A 119 -16.59 -10.93 -10.92
N ASN A 120 -16.89 -11.19 -9.65
CA ASN A 120 -17.74 -10.32 -8.84
C ASN A 120 -17.04 -9.03 -8.41
N GLU A 121 -15.77 -9.11 -8.00
CA GLU A 121 -15.00 -7.98 -7.49
C GLU A 121 -14.67 -6.97 -8.58
N PHE A 122 -14.25 -7.45 -9.75
CA PHE A 122 -13.83 -6.58 -10.86
C PHE A 122 -14.94 -6.31 -11.88
N LYS A 123 -16.15 -6.84 -11.65
CA LYS A 123 -17.26 -6.85 -12.65
C LYS A 123 -16.81 -7.34 -14.04
N LEU A 124 -15.78 -8.18 -14.09
CA LEU A 124 -15.22 -8.66 -15.34
C LEU A 124 -16.15 -9.73 -15.91
N SER A 125 -16.39 -9.65 -17.22
CA SER A 125 -17.02 -10.76 -17.92
C SER A 125 -16.01 -11.91 -18.04
N GLU A 126 -16.47 -13.17 -18.02
CA GLU A 126 -15.61 -14.34 -18.27
C GLU A 126 -14.80 -14.21 -19.57
N ARG A 127 -15.33 -13.49 -20.56
CA ARG A 127 -14.66 -13.20 -21.83
C ARG A 127 -13.50 -12.21 -21.69
N MET A 128 -13.57 -11.23 -20.78
CA MET A 128 -12.46 -10.30 -20.51
C MET A 128 -11.33 -11.00 -19.78
N ILE A 129 -11.66 -11.85 -18.79
CA ILE A 129 -10.68 -12.71 -18.15
C ILE A 129 -9.96 -13.54 -19.23
N GLN A 130 -10.69 -14.24 -20.10
CA GLN A 130 -10.09 -15.06 -21.16
C GLN A 130 -9.29 -14.29 -22.24
N LYS A 131 -9.59 -13.01 -22.49
CA LYS A 131 -9.01 -12.24 -23.60
C LYS A 131 -7.82 -11.36 -23.17
N GLU A 132 -7.74 -10.98 -21.89
CA GLU A 132 -6.67 -10.11 -21.37
C GLU A 132 -5.72 -10.83 -20.41
N VAL A 133 -6.13 -11.90 -19.70
CA VAL A 133 -5.26 -12.61 -18.74
C VAL A 133 -5.47 -14.12 -18.80
N LYS A 134 -4.42 -14.91 -19.03
CA LYS A 134 -4.55 -16.38 -19.01
C LYS A 134 -5.07 -16.85 -17.64
N ILE A 135 -6.16 -17.61 -17.63
CA ILE A 135 -6.75 -18.19 -16.41
C ILE A 135 -5.69 -19.01 -15.65
N ASP A 136 -4.81 -19.71 -16.37
CA ASP A 136 -3.74 -20.49 -15.76
C ASP A 136 -2.81 -19.61 -14.90
N THR A 137 -2.45 -18.40 -15.35
CA THR A 137 -1.63 -17.45 -14.57
C THR A 137 -2.33 -17.03 -13.27
N LEU A 138 -3.65 -16.82 -13.31
CA LEU A 138 -4.44 -16.51 -12.12
C LEU A 138 -4.48 -17.69 -11.14
N LEU A 139 -4.60 -18.92 -11.66
CA LEU A 139 -4.58 -20.13 -10.85
C LEU A 139 -3.19 -20.41 -10.27
N GLU A 140 -2.11 -20.11 -10.99
CA GLU A 140 -0.74 -20.18 -10.46
C GLU A 140 -0.58 -19.25 -9.26
N LYS A 141 -1.04 -18.00 -9.36
CA LYS A 141 -1.02 -17.06 -8.21
C LYS A 141 -1.81 -17.59 -7.01
N LEU A 142 -2.98 -18.19 -7.24
CA LEU A 142 -3.75 -18.80 -6.15
C LEU A 142 -3.02 -19.99 -5.50
N LEU A 143 -2.33 -20.82 -6.30
CA LEU A 143 -1.54 -21.93 -5.76
C LEU A 143 -0.38 -21.43 -4.91
N ILE A 144 0.28 -20.34 -5.34
CA ILE A 144 1.34 -19.69 -4.57
C ILE A 144 0.78 -19.08 -3.28
N GLU A 145 -0.38 -18.39 -3.32
CA GLU A 145 -1.07 -17.88 -2.13
C GLU A 145 -1.37 -19.02 -1.15
N LYS A 146 -1.95 -20.13 -1.63
CA LYS A 146 -2.23 -21.32 -0.82
C LYS A 146 -0.97 -21.90 -0.18
N PHE A 147 0.10 -22.02 -0.97
CA PHE A 147 1.37 -22.57 -0.52
C PHE A 147 2.03 -21.71 0.56
N THR A 148 2.16 -20.41 0.28
CA THR A 148 2.81 -19.45 1.17
C THR A 148 2.04 -19.26 2.48
N LEU A 149 0.70 -19.26 2.45
CA LEU A 149 -0.12 -19.29 3.67
C LEU A 149 0.17 -20.51 4.55
N GLY A 150 0.33 -21.69 3.93
CA GLY A 150 0.68 -22.91 4.65
C GLY A 150 2.10 -22.89 5.23
N LEU A 151 3.04 -22.16 4.61
CA LEU A 151 4.40 -22.02 5.13
C LEU A 151 4.47 -21.16 6.40
N VAL A 152 3.58 -20.16 6.51
CA VAL A 152 3.58 -19.20 7.63
C VAL A 152 2.50 -19.49 8.68
N GLU A 153 1.77 -20.61 8.54
CA GLU A 153 0.66 -20.99 9.42
C GLU A 153 1.10 -21.17 10.89
N ASP A 154 2.33 -21.63 11.12
CA ASP A 154 2.85 -21.85 12.46
C ASP A 154 3.57 -20.62 13.05
N ILE A 155 3.78 -19.57 12.26
CA ILE A 155 4.43 -18.35 12.74
C ILE A 155 3.46 -17.59 13.66
N SER A 156 3.83 -17.42 14.92
CA SER A 156 3.06 -16.68 15.91
C SER A 156 3.95 -15.73 16.72
N VAL A 157 3.33 -14.83 17.46
CA VAL A 157 4.01 -13.88 18.33
C VAL A 157 3.70 -14.26 19.77
N ASP A 158 4.75 -14.53 20.55
CA ASP A 158 4.60 -14.79 21.97
C ASP A 158 4.27 -13.49 22.72
N PRO A 159 3.37 -13.51 23.72
CA PRO A 159 3.10 -12.33 24.54
C PRO A 159 4.32 -11.70 25.21
N GLU A 160 5.40 -12.47 25.48
CA GLU A 160 6.69 -11.93 25.94
C GLU A 160 7.36 -11.06 24.88
N GLU A 161 7.31 -11.45 23.60
CA GLU A 161 7.90 -10.64 22.51
C GLU A 161 7.19 -9.28 22.40
N ILE A 162 5.87 -9.24 22.62
CA ILE A 162 5.11 -7.99 22.67
C ILE A 162 5.58 -7.11 23.84
N ARG A 163 5.80 -7.71 25.01
CA ARG A 163 6.30 -6.99 26.20
C ARG A 163 7.70 -6.46 26.00
N GLU A 164 8.60 -7.28 25.47
CA GLU A 164 9.99 -6.92 25.18
C GLU A 164 10.06 -5.80 24.15
N TYR A 165 9.30 -5.93 23.06
CA TYR A 165 9.19 -4.90 22.04
C TYR A 165 8.67 -3.59 22.62
N TYR A 166 7.57 -3.62 23.38
CA TYR A 166 7.03 -2.43 24.02
C TYR A 166 8.06 -1.76 24.95
N SER A 167 8.76 -2.56 25.76
CA SER A 167 9.73 -2.07 26.73
C SER A 167 10.95 -1.42 26.07
N SER A 168 11.40 -1.97 24.94
CA SER A 168 12.58 -1.50 24.19
C SER A 168 12.23 -0.31 23.28
N ASN A 169 10.98 -0.21 22.84
CA ASN A 169 10.51 0.80 21.89
C ASN A 169 9.47 1.75 22.48
N LYS A 170 9.52 1.98 23.80
CA LYS A 170 8.57 2.83 24.55
C LYS A 170 8.30 4.19 23.89
N ARG A 171 9.30 4.79 23.24
CA ARG A 171 9.16 6.08 22.57
C ARG A 171 8.22 6.06 21.37
N GLU A 172 8.06 4.93 20.68
CA GLU A 172 7.12 4.78 19.56
C GLU A 172 5.66 4.92 20.00
N PHE A 173 5.38 4.70 21.28
CA PHE A 173 4.03 4.72 21.85
C PHE A 173 3.77 5.96 22.70
N LEU A 174 4.67 6.96 22.66
CA LEU A 174 4.45 8.23 23.31
C LEU A 174 3.32 8.96 22.60
N GLN A 175 2.22 9.16 23.33
CA GLN A 175 1.18 10.06 22.89
C GLN A 175 1.63 11.49 23.19
N ASN A 176 2.18 12.15 22.16
CA ASN A 176 2.48 13.57 22.24
C ASN A 176 1.19 14.39 22.29
N GLU A 177 1.33 15.65 22.67
CA GLU A 177 0.22 16.60 22.58
C GLU A 177 -0.16 16.84 21.12
N GLN A 178 -1.45 16.70 20.80
CA GLN A 178 -1.98 16.89 19.46
C GLN A 178 -3.05 17.99 19.45
N ARG A 179 -3.30 18.55 18.27
CA ARG A 179 -4.28 19.61 18.01
C ARG A 179 -5.20 19.18 16.90
N ARG A 180 -6.52 19.19 17.13
CA ARG A 180 -7.49 19.17 16.03
C ARG A 180 -7.60 20.59 15.47
N VAL A 181 -7.31 20.75 14.18
CA VAL A 181 -7.18 22.07 13.56
C VAL A 181 -8.17 22.21 12.41
N SER A 182 -8.81 23.37 12.37
CA SER A 182 -9.61 23.84 11.24
C SER A 182 -9.00 25.11 10.65
N GLN A 183 -9.16 25.33 9.35
CA GLN A 183 -8.69 26.52 8.65
C GLN A 183 -9.74 27.17 7.75
N ILE A 184 -9.56 28.47 7.54
CA ILE A 184 -10.13 29.24 6.44
C ILE A 184 -8.95 29.80 5.63
N LEU A 185 -8.91 29.50 4.34
CA LEU A 185 -7.89 30.00 3.40
C LEU A 185 -8.53 30.97 2.42
N LEU A 186 -7.93 32.14 2.23
CA LEU A 186 -8.42 33.20 1.35
C LEU A 186 -7.28 33.74 0.50
N LYS A 187 -7.57 34.18 -0.73
CA LYS A 187 -6.53 34.71 -1.63
C LYS A 187 -5.99 36.10 -1.28
N THR A 188 -6.74 36.90 -0.52
CA THR A 188 -6.42 38.31 -0.27
C THR A 188 -6.44 38.64 1.22
N GLU A 189 -5.55 39.54 1.64
CA GLU A 189 -5.42 39.97 3.03
C GLU A 189 -6.71 40.66 3.50
N GLU A 190 -7.30 41.50 2.64
CA GLU A 190 -8.48 42.28 2.96
C GLU A 190 -9.66 41.35 3.31
N ARG A 191 -9.89 40.32 2.49
CA ARG A 191 -10.92 39.32 2.77
C ARG A 191 -10.59 38.53 4.03
N ALA A 192 -9.34 38.16 4.24
CA ALA A 192 -8.94 37.46 5.46
C ALA A 192 -9.18 38.30 6.72
N ILE A 193 -8.91 39.60 6.68
CA ILE A 193 -9.18 40.51 7.79
C ILE A 193 -10.69 40.64 8.06
N GLU A 194 -11.51 40.70 7.01
CA GLU A 194 -12.98 40.73 7.14
C GLU A 194 -13.51 39.45 7.77
N ILE A 195 -13.11 38.29 7.23
CA ILE A 195 -13.54 36.99 7.74
C ILE A 195 -13.04 36.76 9.16
N TYR A 196 -11.79 37.12 9.45
CA TYR A 196 -11.24 37.04 10.80
C TYR A 196 -12.12 37.77 11.82
N LYS A 197 -12.60 38.98 11.50
CA LYS A 197 -13.51 39.73 12.40
C LYS A 197 -14.83 38.99 12.65
N LEU A 198 -15.33 38.23 11.68
CA LEU A 198 -16.55 37.43 11.81
C LEU A 198 -16.34 36.18 12.65
N VAL A 199 -15.19 35.52 12.52
CA VAL A 199 -14.92 34.24 13.18
C VAL A 199 -14.17 34.37 14.50
N LYS A 200 -13.62 35.55 14.81
CA LYS A 200 -12.94 35.81 16.08
C LYS A 200 -13.91 35.66 17.25
N GLY A 201 -13.75 34.57 18.00
CA GLY A 201 -14.62 34.21 19.13
C GLY A 201 -15.90 33.48 18.72
N ALA A 202 -16.02 33.04 17.47
CA ALA A 202 -17.13 32.22 17.01
C ALA A 202 -17.07 30.80 17.59
N SER A 203 -18.24 30.14 17.67
CA SER A 203 -18.30 28.70 17.99
C SER A 203 -17.71 27.86 16.85
N GLU A 204 -17.53 26.57 17.11
CA GLU A 204 -17.04 25.62 16.09
C GLU A 204 -17.94 25.57 14.88
N GLU A 205 -19.23 25.43 15.13
CA GLU A 205 -20.24 25.29 14.10
C GLU A 205 -20.27 26.52 13.22
N ARG A 206 -20.14 27.71 13.83
CA ARG A 206 -20.08 28.97 13.08
C ARG A 206 -18.79 29.11 12.29
N PHE A 207 -17.64 28.73 12.85
CA PHE A 207 -16.37 28.73 12.12
C PHE A 207 -16.45 27.80 10.91
N GLN A 208 -16.91 26.56 11.11
CA GLN A 208 -17.05 25.57 10.03
C GLN A 208 -18.07 26.01 8.96
N GLN A 209 -19.15 26.69 9.36
CA GLN A 209 -20.09 27.26 8.41
C GLN A 209 -19.40 28.31 7.53
N VAL A 210 -18.72 29.27 8.14
CA VAL A 210 -17.98 30.31 7.39
C VAL A 210 -16.90 29.68 6.51
N ALA A 211 -16.23 28.62 6.98
CA ALA A 211 -15.27 27.89 6.17
C ALA A 211 -15.89 27.23 4.93
N ARG A 212 -17.11 26.68 5.03
CA ARG A 212 -17.83 26.13 3.85
C ARG A 212 -18.23 27.21 2.86
N GLU A 213 -18.58 28.39 3.35
CA GLU A 213 -19.12 29.49 2.55
C GLU A 213 -18.00 30.32 1.88
N GLU A 214 -16.88 30.55 2.58
CA GLU A 214 -15.90 31.58 2.22
C GLU A 214 -14.49 31.03 1.97
N SER A 215 -14.14 29.84 2.47
CA SER A 215 -12.78 29.30 2.31
C SER A 215 -12.55 28.82 0.88
N GLU A 216 -11.39 29.16 0.33
CA GLU A 216 -10.90 28.70 -0.97
C GLU A 216 -9.98 27.48 -0.85
N GLY A 217 -9.79 26.96 0.37
CA GLY A 217 -8.99 25.76 0.64
C GLY A 217 -9.72 24.45 0.34
N VAL A 218 -8.96 23.36 0.13
CA VAL A 218 -9.52 22.03 -0.19
C VAL A 218 -10.39 21.47 0.93
N GLU A 219 -10.19 21.91 2.17
CA GLU A 219 -10.99 21.51 3.33
C GLU A 219 -12.31 22.28 3.46
N ALA A 220 -12.57 23.31 2.64
CA ALA A 220 -13.74 24.18 2.74
C ALA A 220 -15.05 23.39 2.85
N SER A 221 -15.25 22.41 1.95
CA SER A 221 -16.44 21.54 1.93
C SER A 221 -16.65 20.74 3.23
N ARG A 222 -15.57 20.44 3.95
CA ARG A 222 -15.56 19.75 5.26
C ARG A 222 -15.59 20.71 6.44
N GLY A 223 -15.93 21.99 6.22
CA GLY A 223 -15.92 23.00 7.27
C GLY A 223 -14.53 23.47 7.67
N GLY A 224 -13.54 23.32 6.78
CA GLY A 224 -12.16 23.72 7.06
C GLY A 224 -11.37 22.72 7.91
N VAL A 225 -11.96 21.58 8.31
CA VAL A 225 -11.29 20.59 9.16
C VAL A 225 -10.10 19.97 8.42
N MET A 226 -8.90 20.24 8.92
CA MET A 226 -7.65 19.72 8.38
C MET A 226 -7.33 18.34 8.94
N GLY A 227 -7.59 18.13 10.23
CA GLY A 227 -7.29 16.88 10.92
C GLY A 227 -6.66 17.11 12.30
N ILE A 228 -5.97 16.09 12.78
CA ILE A 228 -5.21 16.10 14.04
C ILE A 228 -3.73 16.18 13.70
N PHE A 229 -3.02 17.10 14.34
CA PHE A 229 -1.60 17.34 14.12
C PHE A 229 -0.81 17.27 15.42
N GLU A 230 0.39 16.69 15.34
CA GLU A 230 1.48 16.81 16.31
C GLU A 230 2.42 17.95 15.93
N LEU A 231 3.17 18.44 16.92
CA LEU A 231 4.17 19.48 16.70
C LEU A 231 5.19 19.01 15.66
N GLY A 232 5.45 19.84 14.66
CA GLY A 232 6.37 19.57 13.54
C GLY A 232 5.71 18.92 12.31
N GLN A 233 4.40 18.62 12.35
CA GLN A 233 3.67 18.10 11.19
C GLN A 233 3.11 19.20 10.27
N LEU A 234 3.05 20.45 10.74
CA LEU A 234 2.69 21.61 9.94
C LEU A 234 3.94 22.42 9.55
N PRO A 235 3.89 23.22 8.47
CA PRO A 235 4.95 24.19 8.17
C PRO A 235 5.26 25.06 9.39
N VAL A 236 6.54 25.33 9.64
CA VAL A 236 7.06 25.92 10.90
C VAL A 236 6.29 27.18 11.36
N GLU A 237 5.87 28.01 10.42
CA GLU A 237 5.14 29.25 10.70
C GLU A 237 3.71 28.99 11.17
N MET A 238 3.02 28.02 10.57
CA MET A 238 1.68 27.59 10.96
C MET A 238 1.73 26.82 12.28
N ASP A 239 2.70 25.92 12.42
CA ASP A 239 2.86 25.05 13.58
C ASP A 239 3.04 25.86 14.87
N LYS A 240 3.94 26.86 14.84
CA LYS A 240 4.14 27.80 15.96
C LYS A 240 2.85 28.51 16.37
N VAL A 241 2.04 28.94 15.41
CA VAL A 241 0.79 29.64 15.72
C VAL A 241 -0.24 28.66 16.26
N VAL A 242 -0.52 27.55 15.57
CA VAL A 242 -1.50 26.53 15.97
C VAL A 242 -1.22 26.02 17.39
N PHE A 243 0.02 25.67 17.71
CA PHE A 243 0.35 25.14 19.04
C PHE A 243 0.37 26.21 20.14
N SER A 244 0.44 27.49 19.79
CA SER A 244 0.27 28.61 20.75
C SER A 244 -1.19 28.89 21.12
N LEU A 245 -2.15 28.39 20.33
CA LEU A 245 -3.58 28.61 20.55
C LEU A 245 -4.13 27.70 21.65
N LYS A 246 -5.06 28.25 22.43
CA LYS A 246 -5.91 27.48 23.36
C LYS A 246 -7.04 26.79 22.59
N GLN A 247 -7.63 25.76 23.19
CA GLN A 247 -8.82 25.11 22.65
C GLN A 247 -9.95 26.14 22.43
N GLY A 248 -10.57 26.09 21.26
CA GLY A 248 -11.60 27.01 20.79
C GLY A 248 -11.07 28.35 20.26
N GLN A 249 -9.77 28.62 20.35
CA GLN A 249 -9.19 29.90 19.93
C GLN A 249 -8.93 29.94 18.42
N VAL A 250 -9.11 31.13 17.85
CA VAL A 250 -8.80 31.45 16.44
C VAL A 250 -7.52 32.27 16.34
N SER A 251 -6.64 31.95 15.39
CA SER A 251 -5.39 32.67 15.12
C SER A 251 -5.64 34.07 14.55
N GLN A 252 -4.61 34.90 14.52
CA GLN A 252 -4.59 36.04 13.59
C GLN A 252 -4.49 35.53 12.15
N VAL A 253 -4.65 36.43 11.18
CA VAL A 253 -4.40 36.13 9.77
C VAL A 253 -2.90 35.86 9.58
N ILE A 254 -2.58 34.77 8.88
CA ILE A 254 -1.20 34.35 8.58
C ILE A 254 -1.03 34.30 7.07
N GLU A 255 -0.05 35.00 6.54
CA GLU A 255 0.31 34.94 5.12
C GLU A 255 1.16 33.70 4.81
N SER A 256 0.94 33.08 3.66
CA SER A 256 1.78 32.03 3.09
C SER A 256 1.79 32.13 1.56
N GLU A 257 2.59 31.30 0.89
CA GLU A 257 2.60 31.19 -0.57
C GLU A 257 1.25 30.77 -1.16
N TYR A 258 0.37 30.16 -0.36
CA TYR A 258 -0.96 29.71 -0.77
C TYR A 258 -2.06 30.76 -0.53
N GLY A 259 -1.74 31.87 0.14
CA GLY A 259 -2.67 32.93 0.51
C GLY A 259 -2.69 33.20 2.00
N TYR A 260 -3.86 33.58 2.52
CA TYR A 260 -4.04 34.05 3.89
C TYR A 260 -4.88 33.06 4.70
N HIS A 261 -4.29 32.55 5.78
CA HIS A 261 -4.85 31.51 6.62
C HIS A 261 -5.38 32.07 7.94
N ILE A 262 -6.52 31.55 8.37
CA ILE A 262 -7.07 31.72 9.71
C ILE A 262 -7.29 30.34 10.29
N PHE A 263 -6.57 30.00 11.36
CA PHE A 263 -6.66 28.70 12.01
C PHE A 263 -7.54 28.75 13.26
N ARG A 264 -8.17 27.63 13.59
CA ARG A 264 -8.84 27.37 14.86
C ARG A 264 -8.34 26.06 15.44
N VAL A 265 -8.06 26.04 16.75
CA VAL A 265 -7.86 24.78 17.47
C VAL A 265 -9.20 24.33 18.03
N ASP A 266 -9.76 23.27 17.46
CA ASP A 266 -11.05 22.72 17.87
C ASP A 266 -10.91 21.90 19.16
N GLU A 267 -9.82 21.14 19.27
CA GLU A 267 -9.56 20.21 20.38
C GLU A 267 -8.07 20.17 20.72
N ILE A 268 -7.75 20.20 22.03
CA ILE A 268 -6.41 19.89 22.55
C ILE A 268 -6.40 18.47 23.10
N ILE A 269 -5.74 17.57 22.39
CA ILE A 269 -5.53 16.20 22.82
C ILE A 269 -4.22 16.20 23.62
N LYS A 270 -4.34 16.13 24.95
CA LYS A 270 -3.18 16.21 25.84
C LYS A 270 -2.28 14.99 25.66
N SER A 271 -0.98 15.20 25.90
CA SER A 271 -0.05 14.08 26.04
C SER A 271 -0.53 13.14 27.15
N ALA A 272 -0.50 11.85 26.90
CA ALA A 272 -0.74 10.84 27.92
C ALA A 272 0.60 10.32 28.46
N PRO A 273 0.71 10.05 29.78
CA PRO A 273 1.86 9.31 30.27
C PRO A 273 1.91 7.96 29.57
N LEU A 274 3.12 7.54 29.22
CA LEU A 274 3.31 6.23 28.61
C LEU A 274 2.82 5.15 29.58
N PRO A 275 1.89 4.26 29.20
CA PRO A 275 1.43 3.23 30.11
C PRO A 275 2.58 2.26 30.45
N ASP A 276 2.60 1.71 31.66
CA ASP A 276 3.68 0.80 32.07
C ASP A 276 3.68 -0.51 31.27
N LYS A 277 2.50 -0.88 30.75
CA LYS A 277 2.26 -2.05 29.91
C LYS A 277 1.47 -1.63 28.67
N PRO A 278 1.65 -2.31 27.53
CA PRO A 278 0.81 -2.05 26.37
C PRO A 278 -0.63 -2.44 26.71
N ASP A 279 -1.58 -1.58 26.34
CA ASP A 279 -2.99 -1.96 26.34
C ASP A 279 -3.29 -2.88 25.15
N GLU A 280 -4.56 -3.23 24.97
CA GLU A 280 -5.00 -4.11 23.88
C GLU A 280 -4.70 -3.52 22.50
N GLU A 281 -4.86 -2.21 22.31
CA GLU A 281 -4.64 -1.58 21.01
C GLU A 281 -3.16 -1.54 20.66
N ILE A 282 -2.32 -1.16 21.63
CA ILE A 282 -0.86 -1.16 21.47
C ILE A 282 -0.35 -2.59 21.27
N SER A 283 -0.88 -3.56 22.03
CA SER A 283 -0.49 -4.97 21.91
C SER A 283 -0.78 -5.51 20.51
N SER A 284 -1.98 -5.27 19.97
CA SER A 284 -2.33 -5.72 18.61
C SER A 284 -1.47 -5.05 17.53
N LYS A 285 -1.12 -3.77 17.69
CA LYS A 285 -0.21 -3.06 16.77
C LYS A 285 1.20 -3.65 16.80
N ILE A 286 1.71 -3.94 17.99
CA ILE A 286 3.02 -4.56 18.18
C ILE A 286 3.03 -5.99 17.62
N GLU A 287 2.01 -6.78 17.94
CA GLU A 287 1.83 -8.13 17.45
C GLU A 287 1.88 -8.15 15.93
N MET A 288 1.12 -7.27 15.26
CA MET A 288 1.17 -7.16 13.80
C MET A 288 2.53 -6.78 13.25
N LYS A 289 3.23 -5.85 13.91
CA LYS A 289 4.57 -5.44 13.49
C LYS A 289 5.56 -6.61 13.60
N ILE A 290 5.56 -7.32 14.73
CA ILE A 290 6.45 -8.47 14.95
C ILE A 290 6.08 -9.62 14.01
N LEU A 291 4.79 -9.92 13.84
CA LEU A 291 4.32 -10.98 12.94
C LEU A 291 4.77 -10.71 11.50
N ASN A 292 4.61 -9.48 11.02
CA ASN A 292 5.09 -9.08 9.69
C ASN A 292 6.62 -9.24 9.57
N GLN A 293 7.37 -8.80 10.58
CA GLN A 293 8.84 -8.96 10.58
C GLN A 293 9.25 -10.43 10.50
N LYS A 294 8.64 -11.30 11.31
CA LYS A 294 8.90 -12.74 11.28
C LYS A 294 8.54 -13.38 9.96
N ILE A 295 7.39 -13.02 9.38
CA ILE A 295 6.95 -13.52 8.07
C ILE A 295 7.95 -13.09 6.99
N ASN A 296 8.37 -11.82 6.98
CA ASN A 296 9.32 -11.31 6.00
C ASN A 296 10.67 -12.02 6.10
N GLU A 297 11.21 -12.15 7.31
CA GLU A 297 12.47 -12.84 7.57
C GLU A 297 12.38 -14.32 7.16
N PHE A 298 11.29 -14.99 7.53
CA PHE A 298 11.06 -16.38 7.15
C PHE A 298 11.00 -16.53 5.63
N MET A 299 10.22 -15.70 4.93
CA MET A 299 10.05 -15.77 3.48
C MET A 299 11.34 -15.45 2.73
N HIS A 300 12.11 -14.46 3.18
CA HIS A 300 13.42 -14.14 2.62
C HIS A 300 14.38 -15.35 2.73
N ASN A 301 14.52 -15.91 3.94
CA ASN A 301 15.34 -17.11 4.15
C ASN A 301 14.84 -18.31 3.33
N TYR A 302 13.52 -18.45 3.18
CA TYR A 302 12.93 -19.52 2.39
C TYR A 302 13.23 -19.36 0.89
N GLN A 303 13.14 -18.15 0.35
CA GLN A 303 13.49 -17.87 -1.04
C GLN A 303 14.97 -18.11 -1.33
N ASP A 304 15.88 -17.70 -0.43
CA ASP A 304 17.31 -18.00 -0.55
C ASP A 304 17.60 -19.50 -0.55
N LYS A 305 16.86 -20.23 0.31
CA LYS A 305 16.90 -21.69 0.31
C LYS A 305 16.40 -22.27 -1.02
N LEU A 306 15.29 -21.79 -1.58
CA LEU A 306 14.80 -22.24 -2.89
C LEU A 306 15.81 -21.98 -4.01
N LYS A 307 16.44 -20.79 -4.03
CA LYS A 307 17.50 -20.44 -4.99
C LYS A 307 18.71 -21.38 -4.90
N SER A 308 18.92 -22.02 -3.74
CA SER A 308 20.01 -22.99 -3.50
C SER A 308 19.61 -24.44 -3.76
N ASP A 309 18.36 -24.81 -3.43
CA ASP A 309 17.86 -26.18 -3.47
C ASP A 309 17.35 -26.59 -4.86
N LEU A 310 16.85 -25.64 -5.66
CA LEU A 310 16.30 -25.89 -7.01
C LEU A 310 17.37 -25.70 -8.09
N ASP A 311 17.35 -26.53 -9.13
CA ASP A 311 18.13 -26.29 -10.36
C ASP A 311 17.44 -25.22 -11.21
N TRP A 312 18.00 -24.02 -11.27
CA TRP A 312 17.46 -22.94 -12.09
C TRP A 312 18.53 -22.24 -12.93
N ASN A 313 18.13 -21.80 -14.12
CA ASN A 313 18.99 -21.13 -15.08
C ASN A 313 18.24 -19.94 -15.69
N PHE A 314 18.84 -18.76 -15.61
CA PHE A 314 18.32 -17.51 -16.15
C PHE A 314 19.10 -17.08 -17.39
N TYR A 315 18.39 -16.65 -18.44
CA TYR A 315 18.95 -16.32 -19.75
C TYR A 315 18.70 -14.84 -20.10
N PRO A 316 19.49 -13.90 -19.54
CA PRO A 316 19.27 -12.46 -19.73
C PRO A 316 19.41 -12.01 -21.18
N ASP A 317 20.25 -12.68 -21.98
CA ASP A 317 20.47 -12.35 -23.40
C ASP A 317 19.26 -12.63 -24.31
N ARG A 318 18.20 -13.26 -23.76
CA ARG A 318 16.96 -13.61 -24.47
C ARG A 318 15.79 -12.71 -24.09
N LEU A 319 16.04 -11.64 -23.35
CA LEU A 319 15.01 -10.69 -22.95
C LEU A 319 14.71 -9.69 -24.08
N SER A 320 13.49 -9.17 -24.07
CA SER A 320 13.06 -8.08 -24.95
C SER A 320 13.54 -6.69 -24.50
N PHE A 321 14.21 -6.59 -23.34
CA PHE A 321 14.71 -5.35 -22.74
C PHE A 321 16.10 -5.57 -22.12
N SER A 322 16.81 -4.50 -21.80
CA SER A 322 18.15 -4.62 -21.21
C SER A 322 18.04 -4.92 -19.72
N TYR A 323 18.42 -6.12 -19.30
CA TYR A 323 18.43 -6.46 -17.88
C TYR A 323 19.52 -5.70 -17.12
N GLN A 324 19.11 -5.00 -16.08
CA GLN A 324 19.96 -4.22 -15.19
C GLN A 324 19.93 -4.89 -13.82
N ARG A 325 20.95 -5.70 -13.54
CA ARG A 325 21.09 -6.34 -12.23
C ARG A 325 21.31 -5.25 -11.18
N ASN A 326 20.55 -5.27 -10.09
CA ASN A 326 20.84 -4.44 -8.93
C ASN A 326 22.24 -4.82 -8.41
N GLU A 327 23.23 -3.94 -8.56
CA GLU A 327 24.59 -4.12 -7.98
C GLU A 327 24.64 -3.85 -6.46
N TYR A 328 23.49 -3.63 -5.82
CA TYR A 328 23.38 -3.16 -4.43
C TYR A 328 22.63 -4.09 -3.48
N GLU A 329 22.39 -5.34 -3.85
CA GLU A 329 21.84 -6.38 -2.95
C GLU A 329 22.85 -7.50 -2.71
#